data_AF-A0A7X1SSN4-F1
#
_entry.id   AF-A0A7X1SSN4-F1
#
_cell.length_a   1.000
_cell.length_b   1.000
_cell.length_c   1.000
_cell.angle_alpha   90.00
_cell.angle_beta   90.00
_cell.angle_gamma   90.00
#
_symmetry.space_group_name_H-M   'P 1'
#
loop_
_entity.id
_entity.type
_entity.pdbx_description
1 polymer ?
#
loop_
_entity_poly.entity_id
_entity_poly.type
_entity_poly.pdbx_seq_one_letter_code
_entity_poly.pdbx_strand_id
1 'polypeptide(L)'
;MNRILLKGGILLLAGCTALSSVSAATLRTNVNVDHPRVRLSDLFADLGKGQDTEIGDAPALGASYVVGGPQLTAIAAQFGVDWPDASPLVSTTVTHAARMITVDDVLPVIREGLELPSEARVEVALTGFKPVAVPVADRAEPTILHIDRPPHGSEHFTARLEVASASGGQGTSFNVSGTATMEVRAVTLRHAMHLGQPILPEDVTMTFVRIGLIPDDALQSPEDAVGLEARGVLAAGQVLSVSELAHPQLVHRGSPVVATFSGPSLHLTVSGTVLEAGGKGDTVHVYNASSRMVLTGRVVDRTEVEVIPGIMPLSADSRTHQQTTSLPSL
;
A
#
# COMPACT_ATOMS: atom_id res chain seq x y z
N MET A 1 41.43 -76.07 -76.03
CA MET A 1 42.68 -75.60 -76.64
C MET A 1 42.33 -74.46 -77.60
N ASN A 2 42.92 -73.26 -77.42
CA ASN A 2 42.88 -72.03 -78.23
C ASN A 2 41.53 -71.26 -78.35
N ARG A 3 41.37 -70.03 -77.83
CA ARG A 3 41.89 -68.68 -78.28
C ARG A 3 41.29 -68.29 -79.67
N ILE A 4 40.73 -67.11 -79.99
CA ILE A 4 40.71 -65.74 -79.43
C ILE A 4 39.87 -64.81 -80.38
N LEU A 5 39.21 -63.74 -79.86
CA LEU A 5 38.83 -62.43 -80.48
C LEU A 5 37.71 -62.33 -81.59
N LEU A 6 36.85 -61.30 -81.77
CA LEU A 6 36.70 -59.92 -81.24
C LEU A 6 35.37 -59.24 -81.75
N LYS A 7 34.79 -58.31 -80.94
CA LYS A 7 34.09 -57.01 -81.26
C LYS A 7 32.57 -56.86 -81.56
N GLY A 8 31.98 -55.89 -80.84
CA GLY A 8 30.76 -55.11 -81.14
C GLY A 8 29.65 -55.32 -80.10
N GLY A 9 29.23 -54.42 -79.21
CA GLY A 9 29.23 -52.96 -79.18
C GLY A 9 27.77 -52.49 -79.13
N ILE A 10 27.26 -52.12 -77.94
CA ILE A 10 26.25 -51.06 -77.71
C ILE A 10 26.17 -50.83 -76.20
N LEU A 11 26.57 -49.62 -75.82
CA LEU A 11 26.46 -49.03 -74.50
C LEU A 11 25.14 -48.24 -74.49
N LEU A 12 24.12 -48.73 -73.80
CA LEU A 12 22.89 -47.97 -73.55
C LEU A 12 23.03 -47.35 -72.15
N LEU A 13 23.32 -46.05 -72.13
CA LEU A 13 23.27 -45.22 -70.93
C LEU A 13 21.85 -45.29 -70.35
N ALA A 14 21.69 -45.98 -69.23
CA ALA A 14 20.53 -45.81 -68.36
C ALA A 14 20.70 -44.45 -67.66
N GLY A 15 20.04 -43.43 -68.18
CA GLY A 15 19.88 -42.15 -67.49
C GLY A 15 19.05 -42.36 -66.23
N CYS A 16 19.71 -42.53 -65.09
CA CYS A 16 19.09 -42.39 -63.78
C CYS A 16 18.66 -40.93 -63.61
N THR A 17 17.42 -40.62 -63.98
CA THR A 17 16.76 -39.41 -63.48
C THR A 17 16.52 -39.62 -61.99
N ALA A 18 17.38 -39.01 -61.17
CA ALA A 18 17.09 -38.84 -59.76
C ALA A 18 15.81 -38.01 -59.64
N LEU A 19 14.71 -38.66 -59.28
CA LEU A 19 13.53 -37.98 -58.76
C LEU A 19 13.94 -37.39 -57.41
N SER A 20 14.48 -36.18 -57.43
CA SER A 20 14.49 -35.34 -56.24
C SER A 20 13.03 -35.16 -55.85
N SER A 21 12.62 -35.74 -54.73
CA SER A 21 11.32 -35.46 -54.12
C SER A 21 11.34 -33.97 -53.78
N VAL A 22 10.75 -33.17 -54.67
CA VAL A 22 10.49 -31.75 -54.41
C VAL A 22 9.43 -31.75 -53.32
N SER A 23 9.84 -31.38 -52.11
CA SER A 23 8.95 -31.14 -50.99
C SER A 23 8.17 -29.87 -51.33
N ALA A 24 6.94 -30.04 -51.79
CA ALA A 24 6.04 -28.93 -52.07
C ALA A 24 5.55 -28.35 -50.76
N ALA A 25 5.71 -27.04 -50.58
CA ALA A 25 5.26 -26.37 -49.38
C ALA A 25 3.73 -26.34 -49.33
N THR A 26 3.15 -26.56 -48.15
CA THR A 26 1.69 -26.54 -47.95
C THR A 26 1.28 -25.37 -47.07
N LEU A 27 0.25 -24.60 -47.44
CA LEU A 27 -0.21 -23.46 -46.66
C LEU A 27 -0.93 -23.88 -45.37
N ARG A 28 -0.56 -23.28 -44.24
CA ARG A 28 -1.29 -23.38 -42.97
C ARG A 28 -2.40 -22.34 -42.94
N THR A 29 -3.64 -22.74 -42.69
CA THR A 29 -4.83 -21.86 -42.75
C THR A 29 -5.11 -21.09 -41.46
N ASN A 30 -4.78 -21.67 -40.31
CA ASN A 30 -4.85 -21.02 -39.00
C ASN A 30 -3.52 -21.24 -38.27
N VAL A 31 -2.88 -20.14 -37.92
CA VAL A 31 -1.53 -20.12 -37.37
C VAL A 31 -1.56 -19.39 -36.05
N ASN A 32 -1.12 -20.06 -34.98
CA ASN A 32 -0.95 -19.44 -33.68
C ASN A 32 0.54 -19.26 -33.42
N VAL A 33 0.96 -17.99 -33.31
CA VAL A 33 2.35 -17.62 -33.09
C VAL A 33 2.52 -17.21 -31.63
N ASP A 34 3.64 -17.58 -31.01
CA ASP A 34 4.00 -17.25 -29.62
C ASP A 34 5.25 -16.36 -29.53
N HIS A 35 5.81 -15.96 -30.68
CA HIS A 35 7.01 -15.14 -30.80
C HIS A 35 6.76 -13.82 -31.54
N PRO A 36 7.57 -12.77 -31.31
CA PRO A 36 7.30 -11.42 -31.81
C PRO A 36 7.44 -11.26 -33.34
N ARG A 37 8.05 -12.22 -34.03
CA ARG A 37 8.40 -12.15 -35.46
C ARG A 37 7.88 -13.37 -36.20
N VAL A 38 7.00 -13.20 -37.17
CA VAL A 38 6.44 -14.31 -37.96
C VAL A 38 7.49 -14.84 -38.93
N ARG A 39 7.62 -16.15 -38.98
CA ARG A 39 8.55 -16.88 -39.85
C ARG A 39 7.84 -17.56 -41.00
N LEU A 40 8.61 -17.95 -42.02
CA LEU A 40 8.10 -18.75 -43.14
C LEU A 40 7.51 -20.08 -42.68
N SER A 41 8.12 -20.73 -41.69
CA SER A 41 7.63 -22.00 -41.14
C SER A 41 6.25 -21.89 -40.47
N ASP A 42 5.86 -20.69 -40.04
CA ASP A 42 4.54 -20.42 -39.47
C ASP A 42 3.45 -20.42 -40.53
N LEU A 43 3.75 -19.94 -41.75
CA LEU A 43 2.77 -19.84 -42.83
C LEU A 43 2.75 -21.10 -43.72
N PHE A 44 3.91 -21.70 -43.95
CA PHE A 44 4.08 -22.83 -44.86
C PHE A 44 4.70 -24.04 -44.15
N ALA A 45 4.08 -25.21 -44.32
CA ALA A 45 4.65 -26.50 -43.96
C ALA A 45 5.58 -27.01 -45.08
N ASP A 46 6.42 -28.00 -44.76
CA ASP A 46 7.25 -28.74 -45.74
C ASP A 46 8.28 -27.89 -46.51
N LEU A 47 8.76 -26.82 -45.88
CA LEU A 47 9.84 -25.97 -46.40
C LEU A 47 11.15 -26.74 -46.59
N GLY A 48 11.95 -26.32 -47.58
CA GLY A 48 13.29 -26.84 -47.80
C GLY A 48 14.22 -26.54 -46.63
N LYS A 49 15.24 -27.40 -46.43
CA LYS A 49 16.21 -27.24 -45.34
C LYS A 49 16.89 -25.86 -45.40
N GLY A 50 16.75 -25.07 -44.33
CA GLY A 50 17.38 -23.75 -44.19
C GLY A 50 16.59 -22.59 -44.82
N GLN A 51 15.37 -22.82 -45.31
CA GLN A 51 14.50 -21.76 -45.86
C GLN A 51 13.70 -21.00 -44.79
N ASP A 52 13.75 -21.39 -43.53
CA ASP A 52 13.03 -20.71 -42.45
C ASP A 52 13.65 -19.34 -42.15
N THR A 53 12.94 -18.28 -42.55
CA THR A 53 13.37 -16.88 -42.42
C THR A 53 12.23 -16.05 -41.83
N GLU A 54 12.58 -14.98 -41.11
CA GLU A 54 11.61 -14.01 -40.61
C GLU A 54 11.01 -13.19 -41.75
N ILE A 55 9.68 -13.13 -41.82
CA ILE A 55 8.94 -12.37 -42.83
C ILE A 55 8.62 -10.97 -42.32
N GLY A 56 8.20 -10.85 -41.05
CA GLY A 56 7.74 -9.59 -40.49
C GLY A 56 7.28 -9.69 -39.04
N ASP A 57 6.64 -8.62 -38.56
CA ASP A 57 6.17 -8.54 -37.18
C ASP A 57 4.88 -9.34 -36.97
N ALA A 58 4.77 -9.99 -35.82
CA ALA A 58 3.55 -10.65 -35.39
C ALA A 58 2.44 -9.61 -35.11
N PRO A 59 1.15 -10.00 -35.17
CA PRO A 59 0.09 -9.12 -34.70
C PRO A 59 0.33 -8.70 -33.25
N ALA A 60 -0.34 -7.64 -32.79
CA ALA A 60 -0.39 -7.34 -31.37
C ALA A 60 -0.87 -8.56 -30.57
N LEU A 61 -0.41 -8.71 -29.33
CA LEU A 61 -0.78 -9.83 -28.46
C LEU A 61 -2.31 -9.97 -28.36
N GLY A 62 -2.85 -11.14 -28.70
CA GLY A 62 -4.29 -11.42 -28.72
C GLY A 62 -5.01 -10.95 -29.98
N ALA A 63 -4.33 -10.26 -30.91
CA ALA A 63 -4.87 -9.86 -32.19
C ALA A 63 -4.56 -10.89 -33.28
N SER A 64 -5.28 -10.76 -34.40
CA SER A 64 -5.04 -11.55 -35.60
C SER A 64 -5.06 -10.66 -36.83
N TYR A 65 -4.33 -11.08 -37.87
CA TYR A 65 -4.47 -10.51 -39.21
C TYR A 65 -4.62 -11.63 -40.24
N VAL A 66 -5.22 -11.26 -41.36
CA VAL A 66 -5.42 -12.17 -42.49
C VAL A 66 -4.40 -11.86 -43.57
N VAL A 67 -3.61 -12.85 -43.96
CA VAL A 67 -2.74 -12.77 -45.15
C VAL A 67 -3.51 -13.37 -46.32
N GLY A 68 -3.87 -12.52 -47.28
CA GLY A 68 -4.58 -12.94 -48.49
C GLY A 68 -3.67 -13.58 -49.54
N GLY A 69 -4.27 -14.32 -50.47
CA GLY A 69 -3.59 -15.06 -51.53
C GLY A 69 -2.56 -14.26 -52.34
N PRO A 70 -2.84 -13.00 -52.76
CA PRO A 70 -1.85 -12.18 -53.46
C PRO A 70 -0.58 -11.93 -52.64
N GLN A 71 -0.71 -11.68 -51.35
CA GLN A 71 0.42 -11.44 -50.45
C GLN A 71 1.17 -12.75 -50.15
N LEU A 72 0.46 -13.86 -49.94
CA LEU A 72 1.08 -15.18 -49.78
C LEU A 72 1.89 -15.59 -51.02
N THR A 73 1.35 -15.34 -52.21
CA THR A 73 2.04 -15.61 -53.48
C THR A 73 3.29 -14.74 -53.61
N ALA A 74 3.22 -13.46 -53.23
CA ALA A 74 4.36 -12.55 -53.22
C ALA A 74 5.45 -13.00 -52.23
N ILE A 75 5.06 -13.41 -51.02
CA ILE A 75 5.99 -13.96 -50.00
C ILE A 75 6.65 -15.24 -50.52
N ALA A 76 5.88 -16.18 -51.07
CA ALA A 76 6.42 -17.42 -51.61
C ALA A 76 7.42 -17.16 -52.75
N ALA A 77 7.10 -16.25 -53.67
CA ALA A 77 7.99 -15.86 -54.76
C ALA A 77 9.26 -15.15 -54.27
N GLN A 78 9.13 -14.26 -53.27
CA GLN A 78 10.25 -13.52 -52.69
C GLN A 78 11.26 -14.44 -51.99
N PHE A 79 10.78 -15.43 -51.26
CA PHE A 79 11.62 -16.36 -50.48
C PHE A 79 11.91 -17.69 -51.20
N GLY A 80 11.46 -17.85 -52.45
CA GLY A 80 11.71 -19.05 -53.25
C GLY A 80 11.04 -20.31 -52.69
N VAL A 81 9.86 -20.17 -52.08
CA VAL A 81 9.05 -21.28 -51.58
C VAL A 81 8.26 -21.89 -52.75
N ASP A 82 8.49 -23.17 -53.01
CA ASP A 82 7.73 -23.91 -54.01
C ASP A 82 6.36 -24.31 -53.46
N TRP A 83 5.35 -23.48 -53.74
CA TRP A 83 3.97 -23.66 -53.28
C TRP A 83 3.04 -23.89 -54.47
N PRO A 84 2.77 -25.15 -54.86
CA PRO A 84 1.98 -25.47 -56.05
C PRO A 84 0.49 -25.12 -55.91
N ASP A 85 -0.02 -25.04 -54.68
CA ASP A 85 -1.42 -24.68 -54.38
C ASP A 85 -1.63 -23.15 -54.30
N ALA A 86 -0.71 -22.36 -54.86
CA ALA A 86 -0.81 -20.90 -54.86
C ALA A 86 -2.08 -20.43 -55.59
N SER A 87 -2.97 -19.76 -54.85
CA SER A 87 -4.23 -19.25 -55.36
C SER A 87 -4.53 -17.86 -54.79
N PRO A 88 -5.17 -16.96 -55.56
CA PRO A 88 -5.60 -15.67 -55.04
C PRO A 88 -6.76 -15.78 -54.02
N LEU A 89 -7.45 -16.93 -53.97
CA LEU A 89 -8.62 -17.16 -53.13
C LEU A 89 -8.29 -17.72 -51.73
N VAL A 90 -7.07 -18.22 -51.53
CA VAL A 90 -6.66 -18.75 -50.24
C VAL A 90 -6.21 -17.64 -49.31
N SER A 91 -6.45 -17.83 -48.02
CA SER A 91 -6.03 -16.90 -46.98
C SER A 91 -5.58 -17.68 -45.76
N THR A 92 -4.63 -17.11 -45.02
CA THR A 92 -4.25 -17.63 -43.70
C THR A 92 -4.52 -16.57 -42.64
N THR A 93 -5.04 -17.02 -41.50
CA THR A 93 -5.19 -16.18 -40.31
C THR A 93 -4.03 -16.45 -39.37
N VAL A 94 -3.25 -15.41 -39.10
CA VAL A 94 -2.18 -15.44 -38.12
C VAL A 94 -2.70 -14.79 -36.85
N THR A 95 -2.74 -15.55 -35.76
CA THR A 95 -3.16 -15.10 -34.43
C THR A 95 -1.96 -15.13 -33.49
N HIS A 96 -1.72 -14.02 -32.79
CA HIS A 96 -0.71 -14.00 -31.74
C HIS A 96 -1.36 -14.45 -30.44
N ALA A 97 -1.02 -15.64 -29.96
CA ALA A 97 -1.61 -16.16 -28.75
C ALA A 97 -1.22 -15.29 -27.55
N ALA A 98 -2.19 -14.93 -26.71
CA ALA A 98 -1.95 -14.13 -25.51
C ALA A 98 -2.81 -14.60 -24.33
N ARG A 99 -2.24 -14.47 -23.13
CA ARG A 99 -2.94 -14.56 -21.85
C ARG A 99 -3.37 -13.15 -21.45
N MET A 100 -4.60 -13.01 -20.97
CA MET A 100 -5.07 -11.73 -20.44
C MET A 100 -4.82 -11.69 -18.94
N ILE A 101 -4.06 -10.69 -18.48
CA ILE A 101 -3.95 -10.35 -17.07
C ILE A 101 -5.16 -9.53 -16.69
N THR A 102 -5.93 -10.05 -15.73
CA THR A 102 -7.17 -9.48 -15.25
C THR A 102 -6.98 -8.74 -13.93
N VAL A 103 -8.06 -8.12 -13.44
CA VAL A 103 -8.06 -7.46 -12.12
C VAL A 103 -7.75 -8.47 -11.01
N ASP A 104 -8.27 -9.69 -11.13
CA ASP A 104 -8.11 -10.75 -10.12
C ASP A 104 -6.65 -11.22 -10.01
N ASP A 105 -5.86 -11.10 -11.08
CA ASP A 105 -4.43 -11.44 -11.06
C ASP A 105 -3.58 -10.32 -10.43
N VAL A 106 -4.04 -9.06 -10.53
CA VAL A 106 -3.29 -7.87 -10.08
C VAL A 106 -3.59 -7.54 -8.62
N LEU A 107 -4.84 -7.69 -8.19
CA LEU A 107 -5.27 -7.32 -6.84
C LEU A 107 -4.46 -7.98 -5.71
N PRO A 108 -4.15 -9.28 -5.74
CA PRO A 108 -3.35 -9.93 -4.69
C PRO A 108 -1.95 -9.30 -4.58
N VAL A 109 -1.30 -9.06 -5.72
CA VAL A 109 0.05 -8.49 -5.79
C VAL A 109 0.06 -7.07 -5.23
N ILE A 110 -0.92 -6.24 -5.59
CA ILE A 110 -1.06 -4.87 -5.06
C ILE A 110 -1.29 -4.88 -3.55
N ARG A 111 -2.12 -5.78 -3.03
CA ARG A 111 -2.38 -5.89 -1.58
C ARG A 111 -1.12 -6.25 -0.82
N GLU A 112 -0.31 -7.16 -1.35
CA GLU A 112 0.97 -7.54 -0.75
C GLU A 112 1.97 -6.38 -0.78
N GLY A 113 2.10 -5.69 -1.93
CA GLY A 113 3.05 -4.58 -2.09
C GLY A 113 2.70 -3.30 -1.31
N LEU A 114 1.47 -3.17 -0.80
CA LEU A 114 1.05 -2.03 0.02
C LEU A 114 1.42 -2.17 1.51
N GLU A 115 2.11 -3.25 1.92
CA GLU A 115 2.58 -3.51 3.29
C GLU A 115 1.53 -3.20 4.37
N LEU A 116 0.32 -3.73 4.16
CA LEU A 116 -0.85 -3.36 4.95
C LEU A 116 -0.74 -3.95 6.39
N PRO A 117 -1.10 -3.19 7.44
CA PRO A 117 -1.16 -3.72 8.80
C PRO A 117 -2.18 -4.87 8.88
N SER A 118 -1.83 -5.95 9.58
CA SER A 118 -2.67 -7.16 9.70
C SER A 118 -4.04 -6.92 10.34
N GLU A 119 -4.18 -5.88 11.16
CA GLU A 119 -5.45 -5.51 11.81
C GLU A 119 -6.26 -4.47 11.03
N ALA A 120 -5.71 -3.93 9.94
CA ALA A 120 -6.38 -2.94 9.12
C ALA A 120 -7.37 -3.60 8.17
N ARG A 121 -8.56 -3.02 8.02
CA ARG A 121 -9.48 -3.35 6.95
C ARG A 121 -9.07 -2.53 5.72
N VAL A 122 -8.73 -3.22 4.65
CA VAL A 122 -8.26 -2.56 3.43
C VAL A 122 -9.15 -2.91 2.26
N GLU A 123 -9.66 -1.87 1.61
CA GLU A 123 -10.40 -1.97 0.37
C GLU A 123 -9.58 -1.35 -0.75
N VAL A 124 -9.25 -2.17 -1.75
CA VAL A 124 -8.48 -1.77 -2.92
C VAL A 124 -9.38 -1.81 -4.14
N ALA A 125 -9.49 -0.69 -4.84
CA ALA A 125 -10.24 -0.56 -6.08
C ALA A 125 -9.31 -0.03 -7.18
N LEU A 126 -9.31 -0.67 -8.35
CA LEU A 126 -8.53 -0.23 -9.51
C LEU A 126 -9.37 0.74 -10.35
N THR A 127 -8.74 1.81 -10.83
CA THR A 127 -9.40 2.84 -11.64
C THR A 127 -9.04 2.65 -13.11
N GLY A 128 -10.03 2.34 -13.94
CA GLY A 128 -9.85 2.28 -15.39
C GLY A 128 -8.93 1.14 -15.87
N PHE A 129 -8.74 0.10 -15.07
CA PHE A 129 -7.93 -1.06 -15.45
C PHE A 129 -8.55 -1.76 -16.66
N LYS A 130 -7.73 -2.01 -17.69
CA LYS A 130 -8.09 -2.80 -18.87
C LYS A 130 -7.23 -4.07 -18.86
N PRO A 131 -7.80 -5.23 -19.20
CA PRO A 131 -7.02 -6.46 -19.28
C PRO A 131 -5.80 -6.31 -20.18
N VAL A 132 -4.64 -6.73 -19.69
CA VAL A 132 -3.35 -6.59 -20.39
C VAL A 132 -3.02 -7.92 -21.05
N ALA A 133 -2.82 -7.92 -22.36
CA ALA A 133 -2.40 -9.10 -23.10
C ALA A 133 -0.89 -9.34 -22.89
N VAL A 134 -0.52 -10.52 -22.40
CA VAL A 134 0.87 -10.98 -22.23
C VAL A 134 1.09 -12.25 -23.05
N PRO A 135 2.32 -12.54 -23.52
CA PRO A 135 2.61 -13.78 -24.24
C PRO A 135 2.23 -15.02 -23.43
N VAL A 136 1.69 -16.06 -24.07
CA VAL A 136 1.28 -17.30 -23.36
C VAL A 136 2.49 -18.05 -22.78
N ALA A 137 3.67 -17.82 -23.34
CA ALA A 137 4.93 -18.34 -22.82
C ALA A 137 5.26 -17.74 -21.43
N ASP A 138 4.84 -16.49 -21.17
CA ASP A 138 5.12 -15.75 -19.95
C ASP A 138 4.16 -16.16 -18.83
N ARG A 139 4.51 -17.27 -18.17
CA ARG A 139 3.72 -17.88 -17.08
C ARG A 139 3.98 -17.27 -15.70
N ALA A 140 4.92 -16.34 -15.59
CA ALA A 140 5.19 -15.65 -14.34
C ALA A 140 3.96 -14.89 -13.85
N GLU A 141 3.83 -14.76 -12.54
CA GLU A 141 2.86 -13.86 -11.93
C GLU A 141 3.33 -12.40 -12.07
N PRO A 142 2.41 -11.42 -12.10
CA PRO A 142 2.80 -10.02 -12.09
C PRO A 142 3.59 -9.69 -10.82
N THR A 143 4.71 -9.00 -10.96
CA THR A 143 5.49 -8.50 -9.82
C THR A 143 5.46 -6.97 -9.83
N ILE A 144 5.48 -6.35 -8.65
CA ILE A 144 5.56 -4.90 -8.53
C ILE A 144 7.01 -4.48 -8.70
N LEU A 145 7.26 -3.66 -9.72
CA LEU A 145 8.55 -2.99 -9.89
C LEU A 145 8.63 -1.74 -9.00
N HIS A 146 7.53 -1.00 -8.93
CA HIS A 146 7.45 0.23 -8.14
C HIS A 146 6.02 0.52 -7.74
N ILE A 147 5.82 1.04 -6.52
CA ILE A 147 4.52 1.52 -6.05
C ILE A 147 4.70 2.90 -5.41
N ASP A 148 3.98 3.86 -5.95
CA ASP A 148 3.94 5.24 -5.51
C ASP A 148 2.64 5.50 -4.76
N ARG A 149 2.78 5.91 -3.50
CA ARG A 149 1.67 6.44 -2.69
C ARG A 149 1.98 7.89 -2.34
N PRO A 150 1.14 8.86 -2.74
CA PRO A 150 1.32 10.24 -2.33
C PRO A 150 1.32 10.38 -0.80
N PRO A 151 2.08 11.33 -0.24
CA PRO A 151 2.13 11.56 1.20
C PRO A 151 0.77 12.00 1.76
N HIS A 152 0.59 11.87 3.07
CA HIS A 152 -0.59 12.30 3.85
C HIS A 152 -1.88 11.50 3.61
N GLY A 153 -1.80 10.18 3.62
CA GLY A 153 -3.00 9.33 3.69
C GLY A 153 -3.88 9.40 2.44
N SER A 154 -3.33 9.89 1.31
CA SER A 154 -3.94 9.75 -0.01
C SER A 154 -4.39 8.30 -0.20
N GLU A 155 -5.68 8.14 -0.50
CA GLU A 155 -6.23 6.84 -0.87
C GLU A 155 -5.71 6.43 -2.24
N HIS A 156 -5.26 7.36 -3.08
CA HIS A 156 -4.75 7.04 -4.41
C HIS A 156 -3.36 6.40 -4.38
N PHE A 157 -3.15 5.42 -5.26
CA PHE A 157 -1.83 4.84 -5.52
C PHE A 157 -1.63 4.66 -7.03
N THR A 158 -0.36 4.66 -7.44
CA THR A 158 0.06 4.24 -8.77
C THR A 158 1.10 3.13 -8.60
N ALA A 159 0.97 2.04 -9.34
CA ALA A 159 1.91 0.93 -9.31
C ALA A 159 2.34 0.59 -10.74
N ARG A 160 3.62 0.27 -10.90
CA ARG A 160 4.17 -0.30 -12.12
C ARG A 160 4.42 -1.78 -11.88
N LEU A 161 3.77 -2.62 -12.66
CA LEU A 161 3.93 -4.07 -12.60
C LEU A 161 4.65 -4.57 -13.84
N GLU A 162 5.27 -5.74 -13.71
CA GLU A 162 5.90 -6.47 -14.81
C GLU A 162 5.54 -7.94 -14.72
N VAL A 163 5.26 -8.55 -15.88
CA VAL A 163 5.25 -10.00 -16.03
C VAL A 163 6.56 -10.39 -16.68
N ALA A 164 7.37 -11.17 -15.96
CA ALA A 164 8.68 -11.60 -16.44
C ALA A 164 8.56 -12.46 -17.71
N SER A 165 9.45 -12.20 -18.67
CA SER A 165 9.47 -12.98 -19.91
C SER A 165 10.12 -14.35 -19.71
N ALA A 166 9.48 -15.41 -20.19
CA ALA A 166 10.04 -16.77 -20.14
C ALA A 166 11.29 -16.92 -21.01
N SER A 167 11.46 -16.08 -22.03
CA SER A 167 12.61 -16.10 -22.94
C SER A 167 13.83 -15.33 -22.41
N GLY A 168 13.79 -14.84 -21.16
CA GLY A 168 14.89 -14.10 -20.53
C GLY A 168 15.10 -12.67 -21.06
N GLY A 169 14.10 -12.13 -21.78
CA GLY A 169 14.07 -10.76 -22.29
C GLY A 169 13.35 -9.79 -21.35
N GLN A 170 13.08 -8.58 -21.85
CA GLN A 170 12.31 -7.57 -21.13
C GLN A 170 10.86 -8.04 -20.95
N GLY A 171 10.35 -8.02 -19.71
CA GLY A 171 9.00 -8.43 -19.40
C GLY A 171 7.95 -7.46 -19.94
N THR A 172 6.69 -7.87 -19.89
CA THR A 172 5.58 -6.98 -20.23
C THR A 172 5.27 -6.09 -19.03
N SER A 173 5.68 -4.81 -19.10
CA SER A 173 5.41 -3.84 -18.04
C SER A 173 4.15 -3.01 -18.31
N PHE A 174 3.36 -2.78 -17.28
CA PHE A 174 2.14 -1.98 -17.34
C PHE A 174 1.91 -1.20 -16.05
N ASN A 175 1.20 -0.07 -16.17
CA ASN A 175 0.85 0.77 -15.04
C ASN A 175 -0.57 0.50 -14.58
N VAL A 176 -0.76 0.50 -13.27
CA VAL A 176 -2.04 0.35 -12.60
C VAL A 176 -2.21 1.53 -11.66
N SER A 177 -3.39 2.10 -11.63
CA SER A 177 -3.74 3.13 -10.66
C SER A 177 -5.06 2.78 -10.00
N GLY A 178 -5.26 3.28 -8.79
CA GLY A 178 -6.43 2.93 -8.01
C GLY A 178 -6.51 3.69 -6.69
N THR A 179 -7.45 3.27 -5.87
CA THR A 179 -7.61 3.70 -4.49
C THR A 179 -7.42 2.53 -3.53
N ALA A 180 -6.69 2.76 -2.45
CA ALA A 180 -6.52 1.88 -1.31
C ALA A 180 -7.03 2.60 -0.06
N THR A 181 -8.30 2.35 0.26
CA THR A 181 -8.93 2.86 1.48
C THR A 181 -8.57 1.93 2.62
N MET A 182 -7.88 2.47 3.62
CA MET A 182 -7.42 1.72 4.78
C MET A 182 -8.12 2.23 6.04
N GLU A 183 -8.81 1.33 6.70
CA GLU A 183 -9.49 1.58 7.97
C GLU A 183 -8.79 0.82 9.08
N VAL A 184 -8.49 1.52 10.17
CA VAL A 184 -7.90 0.92 11.37
C VAL A 184 -8.82 1.18 12.55
N ARG A 185 -8.69 0.38 13.61
CA ARG A 185 -9.45 0.59 14.84
C ARG A 185 -8.92 1.84 15.53
N ALA A 186 -9.81 2.79 15.81
CA ALA A 186 -9.49 4.00 16.54
C ALA A 186 -10.50 4.20 17.68
N VAL A 187 -10.04 4.81 18.78
CA VAL A 187 -10.91 5.20 19.89
C VAL A 187 -11.76 6.39 19.46
N THR A 188 -13.07 6.22 19.52
CA THR A 188 -14.06 7.22 19.08
C THR A 188 -15.10 7.49 20.16
N LEU A 189 -15.69 8.68 20.12
CA LEU A 189 -16.79 9.05 21.01
C LEU A 189 -18.14 8.57 20.48
N ARG A 190 -18.99 8.03 21.35
CA ARG A 190 -20.37 7.65 21.03
C ARG A 190 -21.32 8.83 20.94
N HIS A 191 -21.07 9.87 21.73
CA HIS A 191 -21.90 11.06 21.82
C HIS A 191 -21.03 12.31 21.91
N ALA A 192 -21.64 13.48 21.71
CA ALA A 192 -20.92 14.74 21.87
C ALA A 192 -20.61 15.00 23.34
N MET A 193 -19.43 15.56 23.61
CA MET A 193 -18.96 15.90 24.96
C MET A 193 -18.78 17.42 25.10
N HIS A 194 -19.05 17.94 26.28
CA HIS A 194 -18.82 19.35 26.61
C HIS A 194 -17.49 19.55 27.34
N LEU A 195 -16.99 20.79 27.33
CA LEU A 195 -15.81 21.21 28.09
C LEU A 195 -15.94 20.81 29.57
N GLY A 196 -14.91 20.15 30.10
CA GLY A 196 -14.84 19.70 31.51
C GLY A 196 -15.71 18.49 31.84
N GLN A 197 -16.38 17.89 30.85
CA GLN A 197 -17.18 16.69 31.07
C GLN A 197 -16.26 15.47 31.23
N PRO A 198 -16.42 14.65 32.29
CA PRO A 198 -15.65 13.44 32.47
C PRO A 198 -16.04 12.39 31.43
N ILE A 199 -15.04 11.70 30.88
CA ILE A 199 -15.20 10.60 29.93
C ILE A 199 -15.49 9.31 30.71
N LEU A 200 -16.65 8.71 30.46
CA LEU A 200 -17.05 7.44 31.06
C LEU A 200 -16.75 6.27 30.11
N PRO A 201 -16.65 5.02 30.61
CA PRO A 201 -16.48 3.84 29.75
C PRO A 201 -17.57 3.70 28.69
N GLU A 202 -18.80 4.16 28.99
CA GLU A 202 -19.94 4.19 28.08
C GLU A 202 -19.88 5.30 27.00
N ASP A 203 -18.92 6.20 27.05
CA ASP A 203 -18.78 7.28 26.06
C ASP A 203 -17.79 6.91 24.95
N VAL A 204 -16.86 6.00 25.23
CA VAL A 204 -15.79 5.61 24.29
C VAL A 204 -16.06 4.25 23.66
N THR A 205 -15.66 4.08 22.40
CA THR A 205 -15.76 2.80 21.70
C THR A 205 -14.69 2.73 20.61
N MET A 206 -14.28 1.51 20.24
CA MET A 206 -13.37 1.31 19.11
C MET A 206 -14.16 1.07 17.83
N THR A 207 -14.02 1.95 16.85
CA THR A 207 -14.63 1.83 15.53
C THR A 207 -13.57 1.85 14.44
N PHE A 208 -13.93 1.35 13.26
CA PHE A 208 -13.07 1.43 12.08
C PHE A 208 -13.16 2.84 11.50
N VAL A 209 -12.00 3.51 11.42
CA VAL A 209 -11.88 4.86 10.88
C VAL A 209 -10.76 4.87 9.84
N ARG A 210 -10.95 5.65 8.78
CA ARG A 210 -9.94 5.83 7.73
C ARG A 210 -8.66 6.39 8.31
N ILE A 211 -7.51 5.81 7.96
CA ILE A 211 -6.21 6.21 8.51
C ILE A 211 -5.89 7.70 8.29
N GLY A 212 -6.32 8.28 7.17
CA GLY A 212 -6.09 9.70 6.88
C GLY A 212 -6.87 10.68 7.77
N LEU A 213 -7.82 10.20 8.57
CA LEU A 213 -8.61 11.01 9.52
C LEU A 213 -8.12 10.85 10.97
N ILE A 214 -7.12 10.00 11.21
CA ILE A 214 -6.61 9.71 12.55
C ILE A 214 -5.46 10.67 12.85
N PRO A 215 -5.57 11.49 13.92
CA PRO A 215 -4.47 12.32 14.38
C PRO A 215 -3.26 11.49 14.82
N ASP A 216 -2.06 12.04 14.70
CA ASP A 216 -0.82 11.37 15.13
C ASP A 216 -0.81 11.04 16.64
N ASP A 217 -1.53 11.82 17.45
CA ASP A 217 -1.68 11.66 18.91
C ASP A 217 -3.01 10.97 19.30
N ALA A 218 -3.62 10.22 18.37
CA ALA A 218 -4.81 9.44 18.66
C ALA A 218 -4.56 8.37 19.74
N LEU A 219 -5.55 8.18 20.60
CA LEU A 219 -5.50 7.15 21.63
C LEU A 219 -5.50 5.75 21.04
N GLN A 220 -4.69 4.88 21.64
CA GLN A 220 -4.56 3.47 21.24
C GLN A 220 -5.58 2.59 21.95
N SER A 221 -5.94 2.93 23.20
CA SER A 221 -6.90 2.17 23.99
C SER A 221 -8.01 3.05 24.59
N PRO A 222 -9.27 2.59 24.63
CA PRO A 222 -10.36 3.32 25.28
C PRO A 222 -10.11 3.56 26.77
N GLU A 223 -9.41 2.65 27.46
CA GLU A 223 -9.13 2.77 28.89
C GLU A 223 -8.24 3.97 29.24
N ASP A 224 -7.42 4.44 28.30
CA ASP A 224 -6.57 5.62 28.48
C ASP A 224 -7.39 6.91 28.53
N ALA A 225 -8.61 6.90 27.98
CA ALA A 225 -9.52 8.06 28.01
C ALA A 225 -10.38 8.11 29.28
N VAL A 226 -10.69 6.95 29.87
CA VAL A 226 -11.67 6.84 30.95
C VAL A 226 -11.17 7.56 32.20
N GLY A 227 -12.02 8.42 32.76
CA GLY A 227 -11.69 9.20 33.96
C GLY A 227 -10.90 10.48 33.67
N LEU A 228 -10.58 10.78 32.40
CA LEU A 228 -10.15 12.10 31.97
C LEU A 228 -11.36 13.00 31.67
N GLU A 229 -11.14 14.30 31.51
CA GLU A 229 -12.14 15.29 31.13
C GLU A 229 -11.87 15.83 29.72
N ALA A 230 -12.95 16.13 28.98
CA ALA A 230 -12.84 16.76 27.67
C ALA A 230 -12.31 18.21 27.80
N ARG A 231 -11.24 18.54 27.08
CA ARG A 231 -10.63 19.89 27.05
C ARG A 231 -11.45 20.89 26.22
N GLY A 232 -12.42 20.43 25.45
CA GLY A 232 -13.25 21.26 24.58
C GLY A 232 -14.58 20.60 24.27
N VAL A 233 -15.32 21.17 23.31
CA VAL A 233 -16.51 20.53 22.76
C VAL A 233 -16.05 19.49 21.74
N LEU A 234 -16.39 18.22 21.97
CA LEU A 234 -16.02 17.11 21.10
C LEU A 234 -17.27 16.54 20.43
N ALA A 235 -17.16 16.18 19.15
CA ALA A 235 -18.29 15.66 18.39
C ALA A 235 -18.48 14.15 18.56
N ALA A 236 -19.72 13.68 18.40
CA ALA A 236 -20.01 12.25 18.29
C ALA A 236 -19.33 11.66 17.04
N GLY A 237 -18.74 10.47 17.17
CA GLY A 237 -18.02 9.77 16.11
C GLY A 237 -16.60 10.29 15.85
N GLN A 238 -16.16 11.33 16.57
CA GLN A 238 -14.80 11.86 16.44
C GLN A 238 -13.77 10.89 17.03
N VAL A 239 -12.60 10.79 16.39
CA VAL A 239 -11.42 10.09 16.93
C VAL A 239 -10.85 10.89 18.08
N LEU A 240 -10.64 10.24 19.23
CA LEU A 240 -10.18 10.88 20.45
C LEU A 240 -8.65 10.93 20.48
N SER A 241 -8.11 12.14 20.67
CA SER A 241 -6.67 12.36 20.81
C SER A 241 -6.26 12.73 22.23
N VAL A 242 -4.99 12.53 22.56
CA VAL A 242 -4.44 12.88 23.88
C VAL A 242 -4.52 14.39 24.13
N SER A 243 -4.31 15.21 23.10
CA SER A 243 -4.35 16.67 23.20
C SER A 243 -5.74 17.23 23.54
N GLU A 244 -6.80 16.47 23.26
CA GLU A 244 -8.20 16.83 23.54
C GLU A 244 -8.65 16.47 24.96
N LEU A 245 -7.80 15.79 25.74
CA LEU A 245 -8.10 15.36 27.09
C LEU A 245 -7.31 16.14 28.14
N ALA A 246 -7.87 16.21 29.33
CA ALA A 246 -7.27 16.82 30.50
C ALA A 246 -7.55 15.98 31.74
N HIS A 247 -6.69 16.08 32.75
CA HIS A 247 -6.97 15.47 34.04
C HIS A 247 -8.11 16.22 34.74
N PRO A 248 -9.05 15.52 35.40
CA PRO A 248 -10.12 16.16 36.15
C PRO A 248 -9.56 17.09 37.21
N GLN A 249 -10.09 18.30 37.30
CA GLN A 249 -9.77 19.19 38.40
C GLN A 249 -10.49 18.70 39.66
N LEU A 250 -9.74 18.14 40.60
CA LEU A 250 -10.29 17.69 41.88
C LEU A 250 -10.52 18.86 42.83
N VAL A 251 -9.62 19.84 42.79
CA VAL A 251 -9.68 21.06 43.61
C VAL A 251 -9.68 22.29 42.71
N HIS A 252 -10.45 23.30 43.10
CA HIS A 252 -10.47 24.61 42.45
C HIS A 252 -9.85 25.66 43.39
N ARG A 253 -9.50 26.82 42.83
CA ARG A 253 -9.10 27.98 43.62
C ARG A 253 -10.21 28.35 44.61
N GLY A 254 -9.88 28.38 45.90
CA GLY A 254 -10.83 28.64 46.97
C GLY A 254 -11.46 27.38 47.58
N SER A 255 -11.19 26.19 47.06
CA SER A 255 -11.71 24.94 47.64
C SER A 255 -11.15 24.73 49.05
N PRO A 256 -12.00 24.42 50.05
CA PRO A 256 -11.54 24.01 51.36
C PRO A 256 -10.97 22.59 51.28
N VAL A 257 -9.75 22.41 51.77
CA VAL A 257 -9.07 21.12 51.79
C VAL A 257 -8.43 20.85 53.14
N VAL A 258 -8.15 19.59 53.40
CA VAL A 258 -7.38 19.12 54.54
C VAL A 258 -6.01 18.71 54.03
N ALA A 259 -4.98 19.45 54.45
CA ALA A 259 -3.60 19.12 54.18
C ALA A 259 -3.11 18.08 55.19
N THR A 260 -2.71 16.91 54.73
CA THR A 260 -2.16 15.82 55.54
C THR A 260 -0.66 15.70 55.32
N PHE A 261 0.09 15.51 56.39
CA PHE A 261 1.51 15.22 56.35
C PHE A 261 1.77 13.95 57.14
N SER A 262 2.43 12.96 56.54
CA SER A 262 2.78 11.69 57.17
C SER A 262 4.29 11.46 57.10
N GLY A 263 4.98 11.60 58.22
CA GLY A 263 6.39 11.25 58.41
C GLY A 263 6.57 9.99 59.26
N PRO A 264 7.81 9.51 59.48
CA PRO A 264 8.10 8.25 60.18
C PRO A 264 7.52 8.12 61.61
N SER A 265 7.26 9.24 62.28
CA SER A 265 6.71 9.29 63.65
C SER A 265 5.69 10.41 63.87
N LEU A 266 5.27 11.11 62.82
CA LEU A 266 4.45 12.31 62.92
C LEU A 266 3.38 12.30 61.83
N HIS A 267 2.11 12.38 62.24
CA HIS A 267 0.99 12.65 61.36
C HIS A 267 0.39 14.01 61.74
N LEU A 268 0.36 14.94 60.79
CA LEU A 268 -0.21 16.27 60.97
C LEU A 268 -1.37 16.47 59.99
N THR A 269 -2.45 17.08 60.47
CA THR A 269 -3.63 17.38 59.66
C THR A 269 -3.99 18.84 59.86
N VAL A 270 -4.11 19.58 58.76
CA VAL A 270 -4.25 21.03 58.78
C VAL A 270 -5.31 21.46 57.76
N SER A 271 -6.38 22.11 58.19
CA SER A 271 -7.38 22.66 57.27
C SER A 271 -6.86 23.89 56.54
N GLY A 272 -7.10 24.00 55.25
CA GLY A 272 -6.68 25.16 54.46
C GLY A 272 -7.53 25.37 53.22
N THR A 273 -7.14 26.35 52.42
CA THR A 273 -7.82 26.71 51.18
C THR A 273 -6.84 26.68 50.03
N VAL A 274 -7.18 25.99 48.95
CA VAL A 274 -6.30 25.91 47.77
C VAL A 274 -6.28 27.24 47.03
N LEU A 275 -5.10 27.68 46.61
CA LEU A 275 -4.90 28.96 45.93
C LEU A 275 -4.98 28.86 44.40
N GLU A 276 -4.90 27.65 43.85
CA GLU A 276 -4.96 27.34 42.42
C GLU A 276 -5.84 26.10 42.16
N ALA A 277 -6.18 25.84 40.91
CA ALA A 277 -6.87 24.61 40.54
C ALA A 277 -5.85 23.50 40.27
N GLY A 278 -6.20 22.26 40.60
CA GLY A 278 -5.32 21.11 40.41
C GLY A 278 -6.11 19.80 40.32
N GLY A 279 -5.64 18.91 39.45
CA GLY A 279 -6.08 17.53 39.38
C GLY A 279 -5.30 16.62 40.32
N LYS A 280 -5.66 15.34 40.33
CA LYS A 280 -4.96 14.33 41.15
C LYS A 280 -3.47 14.29 40.81
N GLY A 281 -2.62 14.40 41.82
CA GLY A 281 -1.16 14.35 41.65
C GLY A 281 -0.51 15.71 41.32
N ASP A 282 -1.29 16.74 41.01
CA ASP A 282 -0.79 18.09 40.78
C ASP A 282 -0.30 18.72 42.09
N THR A 283 0.73 19.54 41.99
CA THR A 283 1.24 20.33 43.11
C THR A 283 0.44 21.63 43.22
N VAL A 284 -0.15 21.86 44.39
CA VAL A 284 -0.96 23.04 44.67
C VAL A 284 -0.50 23.74 45.95
N HIS A 285 -0.74 25.05 46.02
CA HIS A 285 -0.52 25.86 47.22
C HIS A 285 -1.78 25.93 48.08
N VAL A 286 -1.65 25.63 49.37
CA VAL A 286 -2.73 25.62 50.36
C VAL A 286 -2.47 26.69 51.41
N TYR A 287 -3.38 27.65 51.54
CA TYR A 287 -3.34 28.68 52.57
C TYR A 287 -4.02 28.18 53.85
N ASN A 288 -3.30 28.20 54.97
CA ASN A 288 -3.88 27.95 56.27
C ASN A 288 -4.20 29.27 56.99
N ALA A 289 -5.48 29.50 57.28
CA ALA A 289 -5.93 30.72 57.94
C ALA A 289 -5.50 30.82 59.43
N SER A 290 -5.26 29.69 60.10
CA SER A 290 -4.90 29.64 61.52
C SER A 290 -3.44 30.04 61.78
N SER A 291 -2.51 29.55 60.95
CA SER A 291 -1.08 29.83 61.01
C SER A 291 -0.65 30.95 60.08
N ARG A 292 -1.52 31.39 59.16
CA ARG A 292 -1.24 32.37 58.09
C ARG A 292 -0.07 31.94 57.19
N MET A 293 0.12 30.63 57.03
CA MET A 293 1.18 30.06 56.18
C MET A 293 0.59 29.46 54.89
N VAL A 294 1.41 29.46 53.84
CA VAL A 294 1.15 28.75 52.59
C VAL A 294 1.99 27.49 52.58
N LEU A 295 1.32 26.36 52.42
CA LEU A 295 1.89 25.02 52.33
C LEU A 295 1.86 24.57 50.86
N THR A 296 2.89 23.83 50.43
CA THR A 296 2.91 23.20 49.11
C THR A 296 2.61 21.71 49.27
N GLY A 297 1.61 21.22 48.56
CA GLY A 297 1.18 19.84 48.65
C GLY A 297 0.69 19.27 47.33
N ARG A 298 0.61 17.95 47.24
CA ARG A 298 0.10 17.20 46.10
C ARG A 298 -1.36 16.83 46.33
N VAL A 299 -2.23 17.10 45.36
CA VAL A 299 -3.66 16.79 45.46
C VAL A 299 -3.86 15.27 45.46
N VAL A 300 -4.52 14.76 46.50
CA VAL A 300 -4.85 13.33 46.64
C VAL A 300 -6.30 13.08 46.25
N ASP A 301 -7.21 13.94 46.74
CA ASP A 301 -8.65 13.87 46.53
C ASP A 301 -9.27 15.29 46.49
N ARG A 302 -10.59 15.41 46.25
CA ARG A 302 -11.34 16.69 46.20
C ARG A 302 -11.25 17.51 47.50
N THR A 303 -10.96 16.86 48.63
CA THR A 303 -10.87 17.50 49.94
C THR A 303 -9.54 17.26 50.63
N GLU A 304 -8.59 16.56 50.00
CA GLU A 304 -7.35 16.14 50.65
C GLU A 304 -6.12 16.44 49.78
N VAL A 305 -5.10 17.01 50.43
CA VAL A 305 -3.81 17.35 49.82
C VAL A 305 -2.70 16.83 50.72
N GLU A 306 -1.75 16.07 50.17
CA GLU A 306 -0.59 15.58 50.89
C GLU A 306 0.55 16.62 50.84
N VAL A 307 1.04 17.07 51.98
CA VAL A 307 2.11 18.08 52.05
C VAL A 307 3.45 17.46 51.65
N ILE A 308 4.16 18.09 50.72
CA ILE A 308 5.46 17.58 50.24
C ILE A 308 6.53 17.82 51.34
N PRO A 309 7.23 16.77 51.82
CA PRO A 309 8.28 16.91 52.81
C PRO A 309 9.45 17.77 52.30
N GLY A 310 10.03 18.60 53.18
CA GLY A 310 11.25 19.37 52.88
C GLY A 310 11.02 20.76 52.26
N ILE A 311 9.78 21.14 51.97
CA ILE A 311 9.45 22.51 51.54
C ILE A 311 9.09 23.35 52.78
N MET A 312 9.82 24.45 53.01
CA MET A 312 9.52 25.37 54.11
C MET A 312 8.21 26.12 53.85
N PRO A 313 7.26 26.13 54.81
CA PRO A 313 6.05 26.94 54.70
C PRO A 313 6.40 28.42 54.55
N LEU A 314 5.76 29.10 53.61
CA LEU A 314 5.95 30.54 53.39
C LEU A 314 4.90 31.30 54.21
N SER A 315 5.32 32.30 54.99
CA SER A 315 4.38 33.17 55.70
C SER A 315 3.66 34.08 54.70
N ALA A 316 2.33 34.16 54.76
CA ALA A 316 1.53 34.96 53.85
C ALA A 316 1.78 36.47 53.98
N ASP A 317 2.25 36.91 55.15
CA ASP A 317 2.51 38.33 55.47
C ASP A 317 3.85 38.85 54.90
N SER A 318 4.70 37.97 54.35
CA SER A 318 6.06 38.33 53.90
C SER A 318 6.12 39.27 52.69
N ARG A 319 5.02 39.50 51.97
CA ARG A 319 5.00 40.40 50.79
C ARG A 319 4.84 41.88 51.12
N THR A 320 4.47 42.25 52.35
CA THR A 320 4.21 43.66 52.69
C THR A 320 5.47 44.42 53.11
N HIS A 321 6.62 43.75 53.30
CA HIS A 321 7.81 44.36 53.92
C HIS A 321 9.03 44.59 52.99
N GLN A 322 8.89 44.47 51.67
CA GLN A 322 9.97 44.76 50.71
C GLN A 322 9.93 46.13 50.04
N GLN A 323 9.01 47.03 50.41
CA GLN A 323 8.86 48.34 49.74
C GLN A 323 9.23 49.58 50.58
N THR A 324 9.92 49.42 51.70
CA THR A 324 10.43 50.56 52.47
C THR A 324 11.86 50.33 52.94
N THR A 325 12.82 50.53 52.05
CA THR A 325 14.20 50.85 52.45
C THR A 325 14.70 52.03 51.60
N SER A 326 14.37 53.22 52.10
CA SER A 326 15.20 54.43 52.17
C SER A 326 16.12 54.76 50.98
N LEU A 327 15.72 55.78 50.22
CA LEU A 327 16.63 56.74 49.58
C LEU A 327 17.40 57.51 50.67
N PRO A 328 18.74 57.56 50.65
CA PRO A 328 19.45 58.60 51.37
C PRO A 328 19.34 59.92 50.60
N SER A 329 18.91 60.95 51.31
CA SER A 329 18.91 62.35 50.90
C SER A 329 20.29 62.99 51.08
N LEU A 330 20.65 63.83 50.10
CA LEU A 330 21.77 64.78 49.97
C LEU A 330 23.14 64.20 49.64
#